data_AF-A0A9Q1C435-F1
#
_entry.id   AF-A0A9Q1C435-F1
#
_cell.length_a   1.000
_cell.length_b   1.000
_cell.length_c   1.000
_cell.angle_alpha   90.00
_cell.angle_beta   90.00
_cell.angle_gamma   90.00
#
_symmetry.space_group_name_H-M   'P 1'
#
loop_
_entity.id
_entity.type
_entity.pdbx_description
1 polymer ?
#
loop_
_entity_poly.entity_id
_entity_poly.type
_entity_poly.pdbx_seq_one_letter_code
_entity_poly.pdbx_strand_id
1 'polypeptide(L)'
;MGSVRHDPIYIILVLFVLALFCFSQLINSLAAIGEVEGIPWFTQTTAAVSDKFYTKITPSGLTFIIWFVIYVWQLAWIVFAHVIICLKSDDGSPLYVDPPIISPLFLSVYALNLCLNITWLFLWDREELIWAMVVIVTIPLTLFFCIFHNCWMVSKYRTQLDRHARKYLIFNRLLVLNGLGVYATWTTVASHINLSIVLVYFQGMSQDTACTICLCVLAFIAICYFLLEVTTLEKHLRYLFTPWPVVMWALCGSLAENWDNGDRNGIISTVIVCLAFVFLVFKIGLTVTRARQHSRNAYLADEGVDNLAMTGKV
;
A
#
# COMPACT_ATOMS: atom_id res chain seq x y z
N MET A 1 -1.85 36.02 19.94
CA MET A 1 -2.24 35.18 18.80
C MET A 1 -1.25 35.42 17.67
N GLY A 2 -0.20 34.60 17.56
CA GLY A 2 0.72 34.68 16.42
C GLY A 2 0.00 34.23 15.15
N SER A 3 0.21 34.94 14.03
CA SER A 3 -0.43 34.54 12.77
C SER A 3 0.04 33.14 12.40
N VAL A 4 -0.94 32.26 12.20
CA VAL A 4 -0.71 30.90 11.75
C VAL A 4 -0.17 30.97 10.33
N ARG A 5 1.11 30.67 10.13
CA ARG A 5 1.76 30.72 8.81
C ARG A 5 1.61 29.37 8.14
N HIS A 6 0.78 29.31 7.10
CA HIS A 6 0.70 28.15 6.22
C HIS A 6 2.07 27.83 5.62
N ASP A 7 2.42 26.55 5.55
CA ASP A 7 3.60 26.07 4.82
C ASP A 7 3.31 26.06 3.30
N PRO A 8 3.92 26.97 2.51
CA PRO A 8 3.69 27.03 1.08
C PRO A 8 4.22 25.79 0.34
N ILE A 9 5.27 25.14 0.84
CA ILE A 9 5.85 23.96 0.18
C ILE A 9 4.87 22.80 0.24
N TYR A 10 4.28 22.54 1.41
CA TYR A 10 3.26 21.52 1.56
C TYR A 10 2.06 21.78 0.64
N ILE A 11 1.55 23.01 0.60
CA ILE A 11 0.38 23.36 -0.22
C ILE A 11 0.67 23.14 -1.71
N ILE A 12 1.82 23.60 -2.20
CA ILE A 12 2.22 23.39 -3.59
C ILE A 12 2.32 21.90 -3.90
N LEU A 13 2.97 21.12 -3.02
CA LEU A 13 3.16 19.69 -3.23
C LEU A 13 1.85 18.90 -3.20
N VAL A 14 0.91 19.23 -2.31
CA VAL A 14 -0.35 18.49 -2.24
C VAL A 14 -1.21 18.74 -3.48
N LEU A 15 -1.23 19.99 -3.96
CA LEU A 15 -1.91 20.36 -5.21
C LEU A 15 -1.24 19.69 -6.41
N PHE A 16 0.09 19.68 -6.43
CA PHE A 16 0.86 18.99 -7.47
C PHE A 16 0.58 17.48 -7.48
N VAL A 17 0.53 16.83 -6.32
CA VAL A 17 0.19 15.40 -6.21
C VAL A 17 -1.22 15.13 -6.73
N LEU A 18 -2.21 15.98 -6.43
CA LEU A 18 -3.56 15.80 -6.97
C LEU A 18 -3.58 15.95 -8.50
N ALA A 19 -2.93 16.98 -9.04
CA ALA A 19 -2.85 17.19 -10.48
C ALA A 19 -2.15 16.02 -11.19
N LEU A 20 -1.01 15.57 -10.63
CA LEU A 20 -0.26 14.42 -11.15
C LEU A 20 -1.04 13.11 -11.02
N PHE A 21 -1.81 12.93 -9.94
CA PHE A 21 -2.70 11.79 -9.79
C PHE A 21 -3.78 11.79 -10.87
N CYS A 22 -4.47 12.91 -11.09
CA CYS A 22 -5.47 13.04 -12.16
C CYS A 22 -4.87 12.75 -13.54
N PHE A 23 -3.66 13.27 -13.82
CA PHE A 23 -2.94 12.97 -15.04
C PHE A 23 -2.59 11.47 -15.15
N SER A 24 -2.10 10.85 -14.08
CA SER A 24 -1.85 9.41 -14.02
C SER A 24 -3.12 8.60 -14.29
N GLN A 25 -4.29 9.01 -13.79
CA GLN A 25 -5.56 8.35 -14.08
C GLN A 25 -5.95 8.45 -15.56
N LEU A 26 -5.72 9.61 -16.19
CA LEU A 26 -5.89 9.77 -17.64
C LEU A 26 -4.98 8.79 -18.40
N ILE A 27 -3.70 8.71 -18.05
CA ILE A 27 -2.75 7.79 -18.71
C ILE A 27 -3.15 6.32 -18.49
N ASN A 28 -3.51 5.91 -17.27
CA ASN A 28 -3.99 4.55 -16.99
C ASN A 28 -5.24 4.21 -17.81
N SER A 29 -6.18 5.17 -17.95
CA SER A 29 -7.38 4.97 -18.75
C SER A 29 -7.06 4.79 -20.24
N LEU A 30 -6.17 5.61 -20.79
CA LEU A 30 -5.71 5.48 -22.17
C LEU A 30 -4.97 4.15 -22.39
N ALA A 31 -4.11 3.73 -21.46
CA ALA A 31 -3.41 2.45 -21.53
C ALA A 31 -4.37 1.24 -21.47
N ALA A 32 -5.48 1.35 -20.73
CA ALA A 32 -6.50 0.31 -20.67
C ALA A 32 -7.31 0.21 -21.98
N ILE A 33 -7.56 1.34 -22.65
CA ILE A 33 -8.28 1.41 -23.93
C ILE A 33 -7.38 1.03 -25.12
N GLY A 34 -6.08 1.33 -25.04
CA GLY A 34 -5.10 1.07 -26.10
C GLY A 34 -5.11 2.18 -27.16
N GLU A 35 -5.18 1.79 -28.44
CA GLU A 35 -5.17 2.72 -29.55
C GLU A 35 -6.42 3.61 -29.58
N VAL A 36 -6.22 4.93 -29.62
CA VAL A 36 -7.30 5.94 -29.73
C VAL A 36 -6.98 6.87 -30.89
N GLU A 37 -7.94 7.05 -31.80
CA GLU A 37 -7.78 7.93 -32.96
C GLU A 37 -7.40 9.36 -32.52
N GLY A 38 -6.30 9.89 -33.08
CA GLY A 38 -5.79 11.22 -32.76
C GLY A 38 -4.92 11.32 -31.49
N ILE A 39 -4.76 10.24 -30.71
CA ILE A 39 -3.90 10.21 -29.51
C ILE A 39 -2.94 9.01 -29.59
N PRO A 40 -1.77 9.14 -30.25
CA PRO A 40 -0.88 8.02 -30.55
C PRO A 40 0.04 7.62 -29.36
N TRP A 41 -0.46 7.68 -28.13
CA TRP A 41 0.32 7.39 -26.93
C TRP A 41 0.46 5.90 -26.65
N PHE A 42 -0.64 5.16 -26.82
CA PHE A 42 -0.70 3.71 -26.65
C PHE A 42 -1.09 3.06 -27.98
N THR A 43 -0.50 1.91 -28.26
CA THR A 43 -0.73 1.14 -29.49
C THR A 43 -1.45 -0.18 -29.23
N GLN A 44 -1.47 -0.63 -27.98
CA GLN A 44 -2.17 -1.83 -27.54
C GLN A 44 -2.66 -1.67 -26.11
N THR A 45 -3.60 -2.51 -25.69
CA THR A 45 -4.11 -2.48 -24.32
C THR A 45 -3.13 -3.15 -23.36
N THR A 46 -3.14 -2.73 -22.10
CA THR A 46 -2.39 -3.41 -21.04
C THR A 46 -2.75 -4.90 -20.91
N ALA A 47 -4.03 -5.24 -21.15
CA ALA A 47 -4.53 -6.61 -21.17
C ALA A 47 -3.95 -7.41 -22.35
N ALA A 48 -3.91 -6.84 -23.56
CA ALA A 48 -3.37 -7.53 -24.74
C ALA A 48 -1.89 -7.93 -24.56
N VAL A 49 -1.07 -7.06 -23.95
CA VAL A 49 0.32 -7.39 -23.60
C VAL A 49 0.36 -8.51 -22.54
N SER A 50 -0.51 -8.46 -21.52
CA SER A 50 -0.60 -9.51 -20.50
C SER A 50 -0.99 -10.87 -21.09
N ASP A 51 -1.92 -10.88 -22.05
CA ASP A 51 -2.37 -12.11 -22.73
C ASP A 51 -1.29 -12.67 -23.66
N LYS A 52 -0.54 -11.79 -24.34
CA LYS A 52 0.60 -12.15 -25.20
C LYS A 52 1.73 -12.80 -24.38
N PHE A 53 2.03 -12.23 -23.22
CA PHE A 53 3.09 -12.68 -22.32
C PHE A 53 2.53 -13.41 -21.10
N TYR A 54 1.62 -14.36 -21.34
CA TYR A 54 0.97 -15.13 -20.29
C TYR A 54 1.95 -16.00 -19.49
N THR A 55 1.78 -16.08 -18.18
CA THR A 55 2.49 -17.05 -17.33
C THR A 55 1.52 -17.83 -16.46
N LYS A 56 1.95 -19.00 -15.97
CA LYS A 56 1.13 -19.86 -15.09
C LYS A 56 0.75 -19.25 -13.73
N ILE A 57 1.13 -17.99 -13.48
CA ILE A 57 0.72 -17.23 -12.30
C ILE A 57 -0.03 -15.95 -12.68
N THR A 58 -0.28 -15.68 -13.96
CA THR A 58 -1.09 -14.55 -14.44
C THR A 58 -2.52 -14.69 -13.92
N PRO A 59 -3.04 -13.71 -13.14
CA PRO A 59 -4.40 -13.76 -12.63
C PRO A 59 -5.45 -13.61 -13.73
N SER A 60 -6.66 -14.11 -13.45
CA SER A 60 -7.81 -13.86 -14.31
C SER A 60 -8.09 -12.36 -14.48
N GLY A 61 -8.67 -11.98 -15.62
CA GLY A 61 -8.95 -10.58 -15.95
C GLY A 61 -9.76 -9.83 -14.88
N LEU A 62 -10.71 -10.50 -14.22
CA LEU A 62 -11.52 -9.93 -13.13
C LEU A 62 -10.67 -9.51 -11.91
N THR A 63 -9.54 -10.16 -11.69
CA THR A 63 -8.64 -9.86 -10.56
C THR A 63 -8.09 -8.44 -10.66
N PHE A 64 -7.94 -7.90 -11.87
CA PHE A 64 -7.44 -6.56 -12.12
C PHE A 64 -8.41 -5.43 -11.72
N ILE A 65 -9.65 -5.74 -11.32
CA ILE A 65 -10.58 -4.77 -10.67
C ILE A 65 -9.95 -4.14 -9.43
N ILE A 66 -8.96 -4.78 -8.80
CA ILE A 66 -8.21 -4.20 -7.69
C ILE A 66 -7.58 -2.85 -8.03
N TRP A 67 -7.25 -2.56 -9.29
CA TRP A 67 -6.78 -1.23 -9.69
C TRP A 67 -7.81 -0.13 -9.42
N PHE A 68 -9.10 -0.40 -9.66
CA PHE A 68 -10.17 0.53 -9.28
C PHE A 68 -10.18 0.77 -7.76
N VAL A 69 -10.07 -0.30 -6.96
CA VAL A 69 -10.00 -0.19 -5.49
C VAL A 69 -8.79 0.65 -5.07
N ILE A 70 -7.62 0.41 -5.68
CA ILE A 70 -6.41 1.18 -5.45
C ILE A 70 -6.67 2.65 -5.74
N TYR A 71 -7.14 3.00 -6.95
CA TYR A 71 -7.31 4.40 -7.35
C TYR A 71 -8.32 5.15 -6.49
N VAL A 72 -9.45 4.53 -6.14
CA VAL A 72 -10.44 5.14 -5.22
C VAL A 72 -9.82 5.40 -3.85
N TRP A 73 -9.04 4.45 -3.32
CA TRP A 73 -8.40 4.63 -2.03
C TRP A 73 -7.26 5.66 -2.07
N GLN A 74 -6.50 5.71 -3.18
CA GLN A 74 -5.50 6.74 -3.40
C GLN A 74 -6.15 8.13 -3.42
N LEU A 75 -7.22 8.30 -4.19
CA LEU A 75 -7.98 9.55 -4.22
C LEU A 75 -8.50 9.93 -2.84
N ALA A 76 -9.04 8.97 -2.08
CA ALA A 76 -9.59 9.23 -0.75
C ALA A 76 -8.53 9.81 0.22
N TRP A 77 -7.31 9.26 0.23
CA TRP A 77 -6.27 9.79 1.11
C TRP A 77 -5.66 11.10 0.56
N ILE A 78 -5.58 11.28 -0.76
CA ILE A 78 -5.14 12.56 -1.37
C ILE A 78 -6.13 13.67 -1.02
N VAL A 79 -7.43 13.42 -1.13
CA VAL A 79 -8.48 14.36 -0.68
C VAL A 79 -8.35 14.63 0.81
N PHE A 80 -8.12 13.60 1.63
CA PHE A 80 -7.85 13.79 3.05
C PHE A 80 -6.63 14.71 3.31
N ALA A 81 -5.55 14.57 2.54
CA ALA A 81 -4.37 15.44 2.62
C ALA A 81 -4.67 16.92 2.28
N HIS A 82 -5.69 17.19 1.47
CA HIS A 82 -6.20 18.54 1.19
C HIS A 82 -7.11 19.05 2.31
N VAL A 83 -8.05 18.21 2.76
CA VAL A 83 -9.01 18.57 3.82
C VAL A 83 -8.28 19.02 5.09
N ILE A 84 -7.17 18.37 5.45
CA ILE A 84 -6.42 18.68 6.67
C ILE A 84 -5.72 20.05 6.63
N ILE A 85 -5.61 20.69 5.46
CA ILE A 85 -5.17 22.10 5.35
C ILE A 85 -6.18 23.04 5.99
N CYS A 86 -7.46 22.71 5.85
CA CYS A 86 -8.57 23.52 6.35
C CYS A 86 -8.95 23.20 7.81
N LEU A 87 -8.35 22.15 8.39
CA LEU A 87 -8.62 21.73 9.76
C LEU A 87 -7.58 22.30 10.73
N LYS A 88 -8.06 22.64 11.93
CA LYS A 88 -7.22 23.08 13.04
C LYS A 88 -7.25 22.05 14.17
N SER A 89 -6.13 21.92 14.87
CA SER A 89 -6.02 21.20 16.14
C SER A 89 -6.67 22.02 17.26
N ASP A 90 -6.80 21.43 18.46
CA ASP A 90 -7.41 22.07 19.63
C ASP A 90 -6.68 23.35 20.07
N ASP A 91 -5.39 23.46 19.77
CA ASP A 91 -4.55 24.63 20.04
C ASP A 91 -4.65 25.72 18.96
N GLY A 92 -5.46 25.51 17.92
CA GLY A 92 -5.69 26.43 16.81
C GLY A 92 -4.64 26.36 15.69
N SER A 93 -3.62 25.50 15.81
CA SER A 93 -2.63 25.25 14.74
C SER A 93 -3.25 24.44 13.59
N PRO A 94 -2.79 24.61 12.32
CA PRO A 94 -3.25 23.78 11.22
C PRO A 94 -2.82 22.33 11.43
N LEU A 95 -3.75 21.41 11.29
CA LEU A 95 -3.57 19.99 11.60
C LEU A 95 -2.49 19.31 10.75
N TYR A 96 -2.17 19.86 9.58
CA TYR A 96 -1.11 19.38 8.69
C TYR A 96 0.28 19.91 9.06
N VAL A 97 0.37 20.99 9.83
CA VAL A 97 1.64 21.60 10.27
C VAL A 97 2.09 20.98 11.59
N ASP A 98 1.17 20.78 12.53
CA ASP A 98 1.43 20.13 13.81
C ASP A 98 0.28 19.18 14.18
N PRO A 99 0.44 17.85 14.00
CA PRO A 99 1.65 17.12 13.59
C PRO A 99 1.75 16.88 12.06
N PRO A 100 2.94 17.03 11.44
CA PRO A 100 3.11 16.92 9.99
C PRO A 100 3.24 15.47 9.50
N ILE A 101 2.21 14.65 9.71
CA ILE A 101 2.27 13.20 9.41
C ILE A 101 2.34 12.94 7.90
N ILE A 102 1.50 13.61 7.12
CA ILE A 102 1.68 13.71 5.67
C ILE A 102 2.64 14.88 5.49
N SER A 103 3.89 14.59 5.12
CA SER A 103 4.94 15.61 5.01
C SER A 103 5.28 15.92 3.55
N PRO A 104 5.99 17.03 3.27
CA PRO A 104 6.56 17.29 1.95
C PRO A 104 7.38 16.12 1.40
N LEU A 105 8.18 15.46 2.23
CA LEU A 105 8.97 14.29 1.82
C LEU A 105 8.08 13.13 1.37
N PHE A 106 7.01 12.84 2.11
CA PHE A 106 6.03 11.82 1.74
C PHE A 106 5.37 12.15 0.39
N LEU A 107 4.92 13.40 0.21
CA LEU A 107 4.27 13.85 -1.02
C LEU A 107 5.21 13.77 -2.23
N SER A 108 6.48 14.17 -2.06
CA SER A 108 7.49 14.09 -3.13
C SER A 108 7.78 12.65 -3.54
N VAL A 109 7.93 11.72 -2.59
CA VAL A 109 8.16 10.30 -2.92
C VAL A 109 6.92 9.68 -3.54
N TYR A 110 5.72 10.06 -3.11
CA TYR A 110 4.49 9.62 -3.76
C TYR A 110 4.32 10.19 -5.18
N ALA A 111 4.73 11.44 -5.42
CA ALA A 111 4.77 12.00 -6.76
C ALA A 111 5.71 11.22 -7.68
N LEU A 112 6.90 10.84 -7.20
CA LEU A 112 7.80 9.93 -7.91
C LEU A 112 7.12 8.58 -8.20
N ASN A 113 6.36 8.03 -7.25
CA ASN A 113 5.62 6.79 -7.46
C ASN A 113 4.59 6.89 -8.60
N LEU A 114 3.87 8.00 -8.71
CA LEU A 114 2.94 8.25 -9.83
C LEU A 114 3.68 8.33 -11.17
N CYS A 115 4.84 8.98 -11.22
CA CYS A 115 5.69 9.01 -12.41
C CYS A 115 6.17 7.61 -12.79
N LEU A 116 6.60 6.78 -11.82
CA LEU A 116 7.02 5.40 -12.08
C LEU A 116 5.87 4.56 -12.65
N ASN A 117 4.64 4.74 -12.15
CA ASN A 117 3.47 4.06 -12.72
C ASN A 117 3.20 4.46 -14.18
N ILE A 118 3.27 5.76 -14.49
CA ILE A 118 3.14 6.26 -15.87
C ILE A 118 4.23 5.66 -16.76
N THR A 119 5.50 5.71 -16.32
CA THR A 119 6.63 5.13 -17.05
C THR A 119 6.44 3.63 -17.30
N TRP A 120 5.95 2.88 -16.30
CA TRP A 120 5.68 1.45 -16.45
C TRP A 120 4.67 1.18 -17.58
N LEU A 121 3.59 1.97 -17.68
CA LEU A 121 2.56 1.78 -18.72
C LEU A 121 3.14 1.94 -20.12
N PHE A 122 3.98 2.97 -20.34
CA PHE A 122 4.61 3.18 -21.64
C PHE A 122 5.60 2.06 -21.99
N LEU A 123 6.41 1.62 -21.03
CA LEU A 123 7.33 0.49 -21.26
C LEU A 123 6.58 -0.81 -21.54
N TRP A 124 5.47 -1.04 -20.84
CA TRP A 124 4.61 -2.20 -21.02
C TRP A 124 3.96 -2.23 -22.40
N ASP A 125 3.39 -1.12 -22.86
CA ASP A 125 2.82 -0.97 -24.21
C ASP A 125 3.85 -1.21 -25.32
N ARG A 126 5.10 -0.76 -25.12
CA ARG A 126 6.20 -0.97 -26.09
C ARG A 126 6.89 -2.32 -25.95
N GLU A 127 6.39 -3.20 -25.09
CA GLU A 127 6.96 -4.52 -24.83
C GLU A 127 8.43 -4.49 -24.38
N GLU A 128 8.85 -3.38 -23.77
CA GLU A 128 10.17 -3.22 -23.14
C GLU A 128 10.17 -3.89 -21.76
N LEU A 129 9.87 -5.20 -21.73
CA LEU A 129 9.44 -5.92 -20.54
C LEU A 129 10.52 -6.07 -19.46
N ILE A 130 11.79 -6.08 -19.84
CA ILE A 130 12.91 -6.07 -18.88
C ILE A 130 12.92 -4.73 -18.13
N TRP A 131 12.76 -3.61 -18.85
CA TRP A 131 12.70 -2.28 -18.23
C TRP A 131 11.40 -2.07 -17.45
N ALA A 132 10.28 -2.55 -17.97
CA ALA A 132 9.01 -2.54 -17.25
C ALA A 132 9.13 -3.29 -15.91
N MET A 133 9.81 -4.44 -15.89
CA MET A 133 10.09 -5.19 -14.67
C MET A 133 10.93 -4.39 -13.65
N VAL A 134 11.97 -3.70 -14.08
CA VAL A 134 12.79 -2.83 -13.20
C VAL A 134 11.95 -1.69 -12.61
N VAL A 135 11.13 -1.04 -13.44
CA VAL A 135 10.27 0.07 -13.00
C VAL A 135 9.20 -0.41 -12.03
N ILE A 136 8.51 -1.52 -12.31
CA ILE A 136 7.44 -2.01 -11.42
C ILE A 136 7.98 -2.48 -10.07
N VAL A 137 9.21 -3.00 -10.00
CA VAL A 137 9.87 -3.34 -8.72
C VAL A 137 10.16 -2.08 -7.89
N THR A 138 10.38 -0.94 -8.54
CA THR A 138 10.67 0.34 -7.85
C THR A 138 9.40 0.97 -7.24
N ILE A 139 8.22 0.68 -7.80
CA ILE A 139 6.93 1.16 -7.30
C ILE A 139 6.64 0.72 -5.84
N PRO A 140 6.65 -0.59 -5.47
CA PRO A 140 6.43 -0.99 -4.08
C PRO A 140 7.52 -0.47 -3.14
N LEU A 141 8.77 -0.30 -3.60
CA LEU A 141 9.84 0.27 -2.76
C LEU A 141 9.54 1.72 -2.34
N THR A 142 9.08 2.55 -3.28
CA THR A 142 8.67 3.93 -2.95
C THR A 142 7.42 3.95 -2.06
N LEU A 143 6.48 3.01 -2.22
CA LEU A 143 5.32 2.88 -1.33
C LEU A 143 5.70 2.40 0.08
N PHE A 144 6.62 1.45 0.21
CA PHE A 144 7.16 1.01 1.49
C PHE A 144 7.90 2.15 2.21
N PHE A 145 8.62 2.99 1.47
CA PHE A 145 9.19 4.22 2.03
C PHE A 145 8.09 5.14 2.58
N CYS A 146 7.02 5.39 1.82
CA CYS A 146 5.90 6.22 2.28
C CYS A 146 5.21 5.64 3.52
N ILE A 147 5.00 4.32 3.57
CA ILE A 147 4.45 3.60 4.74
C ILE A 147 5.37 3.75 5.94
N PHE A 148 6.67 3.50 5.77
CA PHE A 148 7.67 3.64 6.82
C PHE A 148 7.70 5.06 7.37
N HIS A 149 7.79 6.06 6.49
CA HIS A 149 7.82 7.47 6.86
C HIS A 149 6.55 7.87 7.62
N ASN A 150 5.38 7.48 7.13
CA ASN A 150 4.10 7.71 7.80
C ASN A 150 4.08 7.10 9.21
N CYS A 151 4.48 5.83 9.35
CA CYS A 151 4.53 5.14 10.63
C CYS A 151 5.53 5.77 11.61
N TRP A 152 6.69 6.21 11.10
CA TRP A 152 7.70 6.92 11.88
C TRP A 152 7.17 8.25 12.39
N MET A 153 6.53 9.05 11.54
CA MET A 153 5.91 10.32 11.92
C MET A 153 4.81 10.12 12.96
N VAL A 154 3.92 9.13 12.77
CA VAL A 154 2.89 8.81 13.77
C VAL A 154 3.51 8.42 15.11
N SER A 155 4.60 7.66 15.10
CA SER A 155 5.31 7.31 16.33
C SER A 155 5.95 8.51 17.00
N LYS A 156 6.56 9.42 16.21
CA LYS A 156 7.22 10.62 16.70
C LYS A 156 6.24 11.60 17.37
N TYR A 157 5.05 11.76 16.80
CA TYR A 157 4.03 12.70 17.26
C TYR A 157 2.90 12.04 18.07
N ARG A 158 3.12 10.81 18.55
CA ARG A 158 2.08 9.99 19.18
C ARG A 158 1.35 10.69 20.33
N THR A 159 2.08 11.32 21.25
CA THR A 159 1.50 11.98 22.43
C THR A 159 0.56 13.12 22.05
N GLN A 160 0.90 13.91 21.02
CA GLN A 160 0.05 14.99 20.53
C GLN A 160 -1.19 14.43 19.81
N LEU A 161 -1.00 13.40 18.98
CA LEU A 161 -2.08 12.74 18.25
C LEU A 161 -3.12 12.13 19.20
N ASP A 162 -2.68 11.48 20.28
CA ASP A 162 -3.57 10.84 21.24
C ASP A 162 -4.38 11.86 22.06
N ARG A 163 -3.84 13.06 22.30
CA ARG A 163 -4.50 14.13 23.09
C ARG A 163 -5.40 15.04 22.26
N HIS A 164 -4.96 15.47 21.08
CA HIS A 164 -5.57 16.59 20.34
C HIS A 164 -6.00 16.26 18.91
N ALA A 165 -5.61 15.08 18.38
CA ALA A 165 -5.83 14.75 16.98
C ALA A 165 -6.21 13.26 16.77
N ARG A 166 -6.99 12.69 17.69
CA ARG A 166 -7.34 11.25 17.66
C ARG A 166 -8.13 10.87 16.41
N LYS A 167 -9.05 11.73 15.95
CA LYS A 167 -9.81 11.51 14.70
C LYS A 167 -8.87 11.46 13.50
N TYR A 168 -7.93 12.40 13.43
CA TYR A 168 -6.90 12.43 12.38
C TYR A 168 -6.08 11.15 12.33
N LEU A 169 -5.68 10.62 13.49
CA LEU A 169 -4.95 9.36 13.59
C LEU A 169 -5.77 8.16 13.05
N ILE A 170 -7.07 8.12 13.30
CA ILE A 170 -7.96 7.07 12.77
C ILE A 170 -8.04 7.16 11.24
N PHE A 171 -8.30 8.36 10.70
CA PHE A 171 -8.37 8.56 9.26
C PHE A 171 -7.03 8.32 8.57
N ASN A 172 -5.91 8.70 9.17
CA ASN A 172 -4.58 8.41 8.66
C ASN A 172 -4.34 6.90 8.55
N ARG A 173 -4.70 6.13 9.57
CA ARG A 173 -4.58 4.66 9.54
C ARG A 173 -5.50 4.03 8.50
N LEU A 174 -6.75 4.47 8.42
CA LEU A 174 -7.75 3.89 7.52
C LEU A 174 -7.49 4.25 6.05
N LEU A 175 -7.25 5.54 5.76
CA LEU A 175 -7.15 6.05 4.40
C LEU A 175 -5.71 5.95 3.87
N VAL A 176 -4.75 6.50 4.62
CA VAL A 176 -3.36 6.61 4.14
C VAL A 176 -2.64 5.28 4.28
N LEU A 177 -2.51 4.76 5.51
CA LEU A 177 -1.68 3.58 5.77
C LEU A 177 -2.21 2.34 5.03
N ASN A 178 -3.50 2.03 5.18
CA ASN A 178 -4.09 0.86 4.52
C ASN A 178 -4.22 1.06 3.00
N GLY A 179 -4.52 2.28 2.52
CA GLY A 179 -4.58 2.58 1.09
C GLY A 179 -3.23 2.39 0.39
N LEU A 180 -2.14 2.86 1.00
CA LEU A 180 -0.79 2.56 0.54
C LEU A 180 -0.47 1.07 0.64
N GLY A 181 -0.93 0.40 1.70
CA GLY A 181 -0.78 -1.04 1.89
C GLY A 181 -1.34 -1.86 0.74
N VAL A 182 -2.56 -1.55 0.29
CA VAL A 182 -3.18 -2.24 -0.86
C VAL A 182 -2.29 -2.11 -2.09
N TYR A 183 -1.87 -0.88 -2.38
CA TYR A 183 -1.11 -0.60 -3.59
C TYR A 183 0.30 -1.22 -3.56
N ALA A 184 0.99 -1.15 -2.41
CA ALA A 184 2.32 -1.72 -2.23
C ALA A 184 2.31 -3.24 -2.37
N THR A 185 1.30 -3.90 -1.78
CA THR A 185 1.18 -5.35 -1.87
C THR A 185 0.82 -5.79 -3.29
N TRP A 186 -0.14 -5.13 -3.93
CA TRP A 186 -0.51 -5.47 -5.30
C TRP A 186 0.67 -5.33 -6.27
N THR A 187 1.41 -4.22 -6.19
CA THR A 187 2.57 -3.99 -7.06
C THR A 187 3.75 -4.90 -6.74
N THR A 188 3.87 -5.37 -5.50
CA THR A 188 4.80 -6.46 -5.14
C THR A 188 4.43 -7.75 -5.89
N VAL A 189 3.15 -8.14 -5.90
CA VAL A 189 2.70 -9.33 -6.65
C VAL A 189 2.88 -9.12 -8.16
N ALA A 190 2.51 -7.96 -8.69
CA ALA A 190 2.69 -7.63 -10.11
C ALA A 190 4.16 -7.65 -10.54
N SER A 191 5.09 -7.28 -9.64
CA SER A 191 6.53 -7.40 -9.87
C SER A 191 6.97 -8.85 -10.07
N HIS A 192 6.38 -9.80 -9.33
CA HIS A 192 6.68 -11.23 -9.51
C HIS A 192 6.09 -11.77 -10.81
N ILE A 193 4.93 -11.28 -11.24
CA ILE A 193 4.38 -11.60 -12.57
C ILE A 193 5.33 -11.08 -13.67
N ASN A 194 5.77 -9.81 -13.57
CA ASN A 194 6.73 -9.23 -14.53
C ASN A 194 8.07 -10.00 -14.54
N LEU A 195 8.57 -10.40 -13.37
CA LEU A 195 9.75 -11.27 -13.27
C LEU A 195 9.51 -12.62 -13.97
N SER A 196 8.37 -13.26 -13.75
CA SER A 196 8.05 -14.54 -14.41
C SER A 196 8.04 -14.42 -15.93
N ILE A 197 7.52 -13.30 -16.46
CA ILE A 197 7.53 -13.00 -17.89
C ILE A 197 8.95 -12.90 -18.42
N VAL A 198 9.82 -12.13 -17.74
CA VAL A 198 11.23 -12.00 -18.13
C VAL A 198 11.94 -13.36 -18.11
N LEU A 199 11.72 -14.18 -17.07
CA LEU A 199 12.34 -15.50 -16.96
C LEU A 199 11.88 -16.45 -18.07
N VAL A 200 10.60 -16.46 -18.40
CA VAL A 200 10.05 -17.35 -19.44
C VAL A 200 10.48 -16.88 -20.83
N TYR A 201 10.17 -15.63 -21.17
CA TYR A 201 10.24 -15.17 -22.56
C TYR A 201 11.61 -14.62 -22.96
N PHE A 202 12.42 -14.17 -22.00
CA PHE A 202 13.72 -13.56 -22.28
C PHE A 202 14.91 -14.38 -21.76
N GLN A 203 14.68 -15.29 -20.79
CA GLN A 203 15.71 -16.21 -20.28
C GLN A 203 15.47 -17.67 -20.70
N GLY A 204 14.41 -17.97 -21.44
CA GLY A 204 14.12 -19.30 -21.98
C GLY A 204 13.78 -20.36 -20.92
N MET A 205 13.39 -19.93 -19.71
CA MET A 205 13.05 -20.84 -18.62
C MET A 205 11.66 -21.45 -18.83
N SER A 206 11.46 -22.70 -18.39
CA SER A 206 10.11 -23.29 -18.43
C SER A 206 9.14 -22.51 -17.53
N GLN A 207 7.90 -22.38 -17.97
CA GLN A 207 6.80 -21.76 -17.22
C GLN A 207 6.74 -22.25 -15.78
N ASP A 208 6.81 -23.57 -15.59
CA ASP A 208 6.73 -24.16 -14.26
C ASP A 208 7.86 -23.70 -13.34
N THR A 209 9.09 -23.67 -13.84
CA THR A 209 10.26 -23.31 -13.03
C THR A 209 10.26 -21.81 -12.72
N ALA A 210 10.01 -20.96 -13.72
CA ALA A 210 9.97 -19.52 -13.55
C ALA A 210 8.87 -19.10 -12.54
N CYS A 211 7.67 -19.66 -12.67
CA CYS A 211 6.56 -19.39 -11.76
C CYS A 211 6.83 -19.91 -10.36
N THR A 212 7.42 -21.10 -10.21
CA THR A 212 7.81 -21.64 -8.89
C THR A 212 8.83 -20.74 -8.20
N ILE A 213 9.84 -20.23 -8.92
CA ILE A 213 10.81 -19.28 -8.37
C ILE A 213 10.09 -18.03 -7.86
N CYS A 214 9.21 -17.45 -8.68
CA CYS A 214 8.47 -16.23 -8.32
C CYS A 214 7.57 -16.45 -7.10
N LEU A 215 6.84 -17.56 -7.03
CA LEU A 215 6.00 -17.89 -5.88
C LEU A 215 6.81 -18.16 -4.61
N CYS A 216 7.95 -18.84 -4.71
CA CYS A 216 8.84 -19.08 -3.57
C CYS A 216 9.44 -17.78 -3.02
N VAL A 217 9.84 -16.85 -3.89
CA VAL A 217 10.32 -15.52 -3.48
C VAL A 217 9.18 -14.72 -2.82
N LEU A 218 7.98 -14.75 -3.39
CA LEU A 218 6.81 -14.10 -2.79
C LEU A 218 6.48 -14.69 -1.40
N ALA A 219 6.52 -16.02 -1.26
CA ALA A 219 6.29 -16.70 0.02
C ALA A 219 7.34 -16.30 1.07
N PHE A 220 8.62 -16.25 0.67
CA PHE A 220 9.71 -15.80 1.54
C PHE A 220 9.48 -14.36 2.01
N ILE A 221 9.15 -13.44 1.10
CA ILE A 221 8.82 -12.05 1.43
C ILE A 221 7.64 -11.98 2.38
N ALA A 222 6.56 -12.74 2.12
CA ALA A 222 5.37 -12.76 2.98
C ALA A 222 5.69 -13.26 4.40
N ILE A 223 6.49 -14.33 4.54
CA ILE A 223 6.90 -14.86 5.84
C ILE A 223 7.77 -13.85 6.59
N CYS A 224 8.79 -13.29 5.92
CA CYS A 224 9.66 -12.28 6.53
C CYS A 224 8.86 -11.03 6.96
N TYR A 225 7.94 -10.56 6.10
CA TYR A 225 7.07 -9.44 6.40
C TYR A 225 6.19 -9.73 7.62
N PHE A 226 5.55 -10.90 7.68
CA PHE A 226 4.73 -11.30 8.83
C PHE A 226 5.55 -11.32 10.13
N LEU A 227 6.74 -11.93 10.10
CA LEU A 227 7.61 -11.99 11.28
C LEU A 227 7.97 -10.58 11.76
N LEU A 228 8.40 -9.68 10.85
CA LEU A 228 8.69 -8.30 11.19
C LEU A 228 7.47 -7.56 11.72
N GLU A 229 6.32 -7.78 11.10
CA GLU A 229 5.04 -7.15 11.44
C GLU A 229 4.55 -7.52 12.83
N VAL A 230 4.69 -8.77 13.26
CA VAL A 230 4.20 -9.21 14.58
C VAL A 230 5.24 -9.08 15.69
N THR A 231 6.51 -8.82 15.34
CA THR A 231 7.61 -8.65 16.30
C THR A 231 8.11 -7.20 16.35
N THR A 232 9.17 -6.89 15.61
CA THR A 232 9.93 -5.63 15.68
C THR A 232 9.07 -4.42 15.29
N LEU A 233 8.23 -4.56 14.27
CA LEU A 233 7.44 -3.47 13.71
C LEU A 233 6.00 -3.44 14.20
N GLU A 234 5.61 -4.31 15.15
CA GLU A 234 4.23 -4.45 15.63
C GLU A 234 3.62 -3.11 16.04
N LYS A 235 4.35 -2.31 16.82
CA LYS A 235 3.86 -1.02 17.31
C LYS A 235 3.54 -0.04 16.18
N HIS A 236 4.25 -0.15 15.07
CA HIS A 236 4.14 0.72 13.90
C HIS A 236 3.10 0.21 12.90
N LEU A 237 3.09 -1.10 12.65
CA LEU A 237 2.25 -1.75 11.62
C LEU A 237 0.96 -2.36 12.16
N ARG A 238 0.66 -2.21 13.45
CA ARG A 238 -0.53 -2.75 14.13
C ARG A 238 -1.82 -2.59 13.32
N TYR A 239 -2.01 -1.43 12.70
CA TYR A 239 -3.24 -1.09 12.00
C TYR A 239 -3.17 -1.23 10.47
N LEU A 240 -2.08 -1.79 9.91
CA LEU A 240 -1.92 -2.02 8.46
C LEU A 240 -2.43 -3.42 8.06
N PHE A 241 -3.73 -3.61 7.85
CA PHE A 241 -4.29 -4.96 7.60
C PHE A 241 -4.33 -5.37 6.14
N THR A 242 -4.32 -4.40 5.22
CA THR A 242 -4.58 -4.62 3.79
C THR A 242 -3.62 -5.54 3.04
N PRO A 243 -2.35 -5.76 3.45
CA PRO A 243 -1.49 -6.69 2.73
C PRO A 243 -2.07 -8.10 2.61
N TRP A 244 -2.63 -8.66 3.69
CA TRP A 244 -3.08 -10.04 3.69
C TRP A 244 -4.31 -10.29 2.79
N PRO A 245 -5.38 -9.47 2.83
CA PRO A 245 -6.46 -9.56 1.85
C PRO A 245 -6.00 -9.43 0.40
N VAL A 246 -5.00 -8.59 0.12
CA VAL A 246 -4.51 -8.38 -1.25
C VAL A 246 -3.69 -9.56 -1.76
N VAL A 247 -2.85 -10.17 -0.92
CA VAL A 247 -2.16 -11.43 -1.28
C VAL A 247 -3.19 -12.53 -1.59
N MET A 248 -4.21 -12.67 -0.74
CA MET A 248 -5.29 -13.64 -0.98
C MET A 248 -6.03 -13.34 -2.28
N TRP A 249 -6.42 -12.09 -2.52
CA TRP A 249 -7.12 -11.67 -3.75
C TRP A 249 -6.31 -12.02 -5.00
N ALA A 250 -5.03 -11.63 -5.03
CA ALA A 250 -4.18 -11.83 -6.19
C ALA A 250 -3.94 -13.31 -6.50
N LEU A 251 -3.65 -14.12 -5.46
CA LEU A 251 -3.39 -15.55 -5.64
C LEU A 251 -4.67 -16.36 -5.88
N CYS A 252 -5.81 -15.99 -5.30
CA CYS A 252 -7.10 -16.57 -5.67
C CYS A 252 -7.43 -16.27 -7.13
N GLY A 253 -7.14 -15.06 -7.61
CA GLY A 253 -7.27 -14.71 -9.03
C GLY A 253 -6.36 -15.52 -9.95
N SER A 254 -5.12 -15.77 -9.52
CA SER A 254 -4.17 -16.64 -10.20
C SER A 254 -4.67 -18.09 -10.25
N LEU A 255 -5.13 -18.63 -9.12
CA LEU A 255 -5.70 -19.97 -9.03
C LEU A 255 -6.96 -20.12 -9.89
N ALA A 256 -7.83 -19.12 -9.91
CA ALA A 256 -9.05 -19.15 -10.71
C ALA A 256 -8.78 -19.30 -12.22
N GLU A 257 -7.66 -18.77 -12.70
CA GLU A 257 -7.25 -18.84 -14.11
C GLU A 257 -6.40 -20.08 -14.42
N ASN A 258 -5.55 -20.51 -13.49
CA ASN A 258 -4.47 -21.46 -13.75
C ASN A 258 -4.61 -22.83 -13.04
N TRP A 259 -5.69 -23.06 -12.28
CA TRP A 259 -5.81 -24.29 -11.49
C TRP A 259 -5.92 -25.54 -12.36
N ASP A 260 -5.02 -26.48 -12.12
CA ASP A 260 -5.11 -27.85 -12.61
C ASP A 260 -4.75 -28.84 -11.49
N ASN A 261 -5.37 -30.03 -11.51
CA ASN A 261 -5.22 -31.02 -10.45
C ASN A 261 -3.78 -31.55 -10.41
N GLY A 262 -3.09 -31.29 -9.30
CA GLY A 262 -1.70 -31.72 -9.12
C GLY A 262 -0.66 -30.76 -9.71
N ASP A 263 -1.07 -29.60 -10.23
CA ASP A 263 -0.12 -28.58 -10.68
C ASP A 263 0.68 -28.00 -9.51
N ARG A 264 2.01 -27.99 -9.66
CA ARG A 264 2.95 -27.56 -8.62
C ARG A 264 2.71 -26.10 -8.21
N ASN A 265 2.49 -25.20 -9.17
CA ASN A 265 2.33 -23.78 -8.90
C ASN A 265 0.95 -23.49 -8.29
N GLY A 266 -0.07 -24.23 -8.68
CA GLY A 266 -1.39 -24.23 -8.04
C GLY A 266 -1.32 -24.63 -6.57
N ILE A 267 -0.59 -25.69 -6.24
CA ILE A 267 -0.40 -26.13 -4.84
C ILE A 267 0.34 -25.05 -4.04
N ILE A 268 1.45 -24.52 -4.54
CA ILE A 268 2.23 -23.47 -3.85
C ILE A 268 1.36 -22.23 -3.63
N SER A 269 0.63 -21.77 -4.64
CA SER A 269 -0.26 -20.60 -4.53
C SER A 269 -1.34 -20.81 -3.48
N THR A 270 -1.94 -22.00 -3.42
CA THR A 270 -2.94 -22.38 -2.40
C THR A 270 -2.34 -22.31 -1.00
N VAL A 271 -1.14 -22.85 -0.80
CA VAL A 271 -0.43 -22.78 0.49
C VAL A 271 -0.20 -21.33 0.91
N ILE A 272 0.24 -20.45 0.00
CA ILE A 272 0.46 -19.03 0.31
C ILE A 272 -0.87 -18.33 0.67
N VAL A 273 -1.98 -18.64 -0.01
CA VAL A 273 -3.32 -18.14 0.35
C VAL A 273 -3.70 -18.57 1.78
N CYS A 274 -3.53 -19.86 2.11
CA CYS A 274 -3.81 -20.36 3.46
C CYS A 274 -2.91 -19.68 4.51
N LEU A 275 -1.63 -19.48 4.22
CA LEU A 275 -0.72 -18.76 5.10
C LEU A 275 -1.15 -17.31 5.30
N ALA A 276 -1.50 -16.59 4.22
CA ALA A 276 -2.00 -15.21 4.31
C ALA A 276 -3.27 -15.11 5.17
N PHE A 277 -4.17 -16.09 5.07
CA PHE A 277 -5.35 -16.16 5.94
C PHE A 277 -4.96 -16.35 7.42
N VAL A 278 -4.08 -17.30 7.71
CA VAL A 278 -3.57 -17.55 9.08
C VAL A 278 -2.88 -16.30 9.65
N PHE A 279 -2.04 -15.65 8.85
CA PHE A 279 -1.36 -14.41 9.22
C PHE A 279 -2.34 -13.28 9.54
N LEU A 280 -3.39 -13.11 8.73
CA LEU A 280 -4.44 -12.12 9.00
C LEU A 280 -5.17 -12.40 10.31
N VAL A 281 -5.61 -13.65 10.53
CA VAL A 281 -6.32 -14.04 11.76
C VAL A 281 -5.43 -13.83 12.98
N PHE A 282 -4.17 -14.26 12.92
CA PHE A 282 -3.21 -14.04 14.00
C PHE A 282 -3.01 -12.55 14.27
N LYS A 283 -2.84 -11.74 13.22
CA LYS A 283 -2.67 -10.29 13.32
C LYS A 283 -3.87 -9.62 13.99
N ILE A 284 -5.09 -10.01 13.61
CA ILE A 284 -6.32 -9.49 14.22
C ILE A 284 -6.35 -9.84 15.71
N GLY A 285 -6.08 -11.10 16.06
CA GLY A 285 -6.00 -11.54 17.46
C GLY A 285 -4.95 -10.76 18.28
N LEU A 286 -3.74 -10.61 17.73
CA LEU A 286 -2.68 -9.83 18.36
C LEU A 286 -3.08 -8.37 18.54
N THR A 287 -3.68 -7.75 17.53
CA THR A 287 -4.11 -6.35 17.60
C THR A 287 -5.20 -6.14 18.65
N VAL A 288 -6.21 -7.01 18.69
CA VAL A 288 -7.30 -6.94 19.68
C VAL A 288 -6.77 -7.15 21.10
N THR A 289 -5.89 -8.14 21.31
CA THR A 289 -5.31 -8.40 22.63
C THR A 289 -4.47 -7.22 23.12
N ARG A 290 -3.63 -6.64 22.26
CA ARG A 290 -2.81 -5.46 22.59
C ARG A 290 -3.65 -4.20 22.83
N ALA A 291 -4.72 -3.99 22.05
CA ALA A 291 -5.64 -2.89 22.26
C ALA A 291 -6.34 -3.00 23.63
N ARG A 292 -6.83 -4.20 24.00
CA ARG A 292 -7.44 -4.44 25.31
C ARG A 292 -6.46 -4.25 26.47
N GLN A 293 -5.23 -4.73 26.34
CA GLN A 293 -4.18 -4.52 27.35
C GLN A 293 -3.92 -3.03 27.57
N HIS A 294 -3.84 -2.24 26.50
CA HIS A 294 -3.64 -0.80 26.60
C HIS A 294 -4.81 -0.09 27.30
N SER A 295 -6.05 -0.43 26.95
CA SER A 295 -7.24 0.12 27.62
C SER A 295 -7.29 -0.23 29.11
N ARG A 296 -6.98 -1.48 29.46
CA ARG A 296 -6.94 -1.92 30.86
C ARG A 296 -5.87 -1.19 31.66
N ASN A 297 -4.66 -1.05 31.12
CA ASN A 297 -3.57 -0.36 31.81
C ASN A 297 -3.87 1.13 32.01
N ALA A 298 -4.56 1.77 31.05
CA ALA A 298 -5.00 3.16 31.18
C ALA A 298 -6.05 3.32 32.29
N TYR A 299 -7.04 2.42 32.35
CA TYR A 299 -8.07 2.42 33.40
C TYR A 299 -7.47 2.27 34.81
N LEU A 300 -6.56 1.30 34.99
CA LEU A 300 -5.90 1.07 36.27
C LEU A 300 -5.00 2.26 36.71
N ALA A 301 -4.41 2.98 35.76
CA ALA A 301 -3.63 4.17 36.07
C ALA A 301 -4.53 5.32 36.58
N ASP A 302 -5.73 5.46 36.01
CA ASP A 302 -6.70 6.50 36.41
C ASP A 302 -7.27 6.22 37.81
N GLU A 303 -7.72 4.98 38.06
CA GLU A 303 -8.17 4.55 39.41
C GLU A 303 -7.06 4.69 40.46
N GLY A 304 -5.80 4.42 40.09
CA GLY A 304 -4.65 4.58 40.99
C GLY A 304 -4.43 6.04 41.40
N VAL A 305 -4.63 6.99 40.47
CA VAL A 305 -4.52 8.43 40.73
C VAL A 305 -5.68 8.92 41.60
N ASP A 306 -6.91 8.49 41.32
CA ASP A 306 -8.09 8.85 42.11
C ASP A 306 -8.00 8.34 43.56
N ASN A 307 -7.50 7.12 43.75
CA ASN A 307 -7.29 6.55 45.08
C ASN A 307 -6.19 7.28 45.87
N LEU A 308 -5.14 7.77 45.21
CA LEU A 308 -4.12 8.61 45.86
C LEU A 308 -4.67 10.00 46.23
N ALA A 309 -5.49 10.60 45.36
CA ALA A 309 -6.14 11.88 45.64
C ALA A 309 -7.13 11.79 46.82
N MET A 310 -7.86 10.68 46.95
CA MET A 310 -8.81 10.46 48.05
C MET A 310 -8.16 10.10 49.38
N THR A 311 -6.94 9.54 49.37
CA THR A 311 -6.26 9.12 50.61
C THR A 311 -5.37 10.20 51.25
N GLY A 312 -5.25 11.38 50.65
CA GLY A 312 -4.71 12.58 51.30
C GLY A 312 -3.29 12.44 51.86
N LYS A 313 -2.47 11.53 51.32
CA LYS A 313 -1.05 11.43 51.69
C LYS A 313 -0.23 12.36 50.79
N VAL A 314 -0.09 13.60 51.24
CA VAL A 314 1.01 14.51 50.87
C VAL A 314 2.30 14.03 51.53
#